data_AF-A0A369TRY8-F1
#
_entry.id   AF-A0A369TRY8-F1
#
_cell.length_a   1.000
_cell.length_b   1.000
_cell.length_c   1.000
_cell.angle_alpha   90.00
_cell.angle_beta   90.00
_cell.angle_gamma   90.00
#
_symmetry.space_group_name_H-M   'P 1'
#
loop_
_entity.id
_entity.type
_entity.pdbx_description
1 polymer ?
#
loop_
_entity_poly.entity_id
_entity_poly.type
_entity_poly.pdbx_seq_one_letter_code
_entity_poly.pdbx_strand_id
1 'polypeptide(L)'
;MSARRQEAPRRRAFRRGRGALAAIGGLLIASAAVRIGTGATEAIAAQTLEPPAVETSDLPPETCTGEADIAPMLAALDKREARIAERETDLRTRIQALSVAETEIDRKMAALEEAEANLRATLALANGAAEEDLARLTDVYANMKPKQAAALFEEMDPNFAAGFLGRMRPDAAAAILAGLTPRAAYTISVVLAGRNADVPKE
;
A
#
# COMPACT_ATOMS: atom_id res chain seq x y z
N MET A 1 -49.96 19.08 14.22
CA MET A 1 -48.72 19.05 15.04
C MET A 1 -48.37 17.58 15.24
N SER A 2 -47.24 17.01 14.84
CA SER A 2 -45.98 17.54 14.34
C SER A 2 -45.25 16.42 13.58
N ALA A 3 -44.68 16.73 12.41
CA ALA A 3 -43.80 15.83 11.68
C ALA A 3 -42.43 15.77 12.37
N ARG A 4 -41.94 14.57 12.71
CA ARG A 4 -40.53 14.35 13.08
C ARG A 4 -39.75 13.97 11.83
N ARG A 5 -38.95 14.92 11.31
CA ARG A 5 -37.87 14.63 10.36
C ARG A 5 -36.68 14.10 11.16
N GLN A 6 -36.19 12.92 10.81
CA GLN A 6 -34.90 12.38 11.26
C GLN A 6 -33.80 12.91 10.33
N GLU A 7 -32.77 13.54 10.90
CA GLU A 7 -31.60 14.03 10.18
C GLU A 7 -30.52 12.94 10.08
N ALA A 8 -29.94 12.76 8.89
CA ALA A 8 -28.82 11.88 8.63
C ALA A 8 -27.46 12.58 8.87
N PRO A 9 -26.40 11.86 9.28
CA PRO A 9 -25.09 12.47 9.55
C PRO A 9 -24.35 12.82 8.25
N ARG A 10 -23.94 14.08 8.14
CA ARG A 10 -23.12 14.59 7.02
C ARG A 10 -21.68 14.10 7.13
N ARG A 11 -21.21 13.33 6.15
CA ARG A 11 -19.80 12.94 6.00
C ARG A 11 -18.95 14.16 5.65
N ARG A 12 -17.92 14.46 6.44
CA ARG A 12 -16.94 15.54 6.17
C ARG A 12 -15.90 15.05 5.16
N ALA A 13 -15.89 15.66 3.98
CA ALA A 13 -14.85 15.45 2.97
C ALA A 13 -13.53 16.09 3.44
N PHE A 14 -12.49 15.27 3.55
CA PHE A 14 -11.13 15.73 3.83
C PHE A 14 -10.57 16.46 2.60
N ARG A 15 -10.36 17.78 2.71
CA ARG A 15 -9.54 18.56 1.78
C ARG A 15 -8.06 18.24 2.01
N ARG A 16 -7.56 17.18 1.36
CA ARG A 16 -6.12 16.86 1.24
C ARG A 16 -5.53 17.61 0.04
N GLY A 17 -4.35 18.20 0.20
CA GLY A 17 -3.52 18.59 -0.95
C GLY A 17 -2.60 19.80 -0.77
N ARG A 18 -2.95 20.79 0.06
CA ARG A 18 -2.14 22.02 0.19
C ARG A 18 -1.40 22.19 1.52
N GLY A 19 -1.92 21.62 2.61
CA GLY A 19 -1.30 21.75 3.94
C GLY A 19 -0.02 20.93 4.11
N ALA A 20 0.03 19.73 3.51
CA ALA A 20 1.20 18.84 3.65
C ALA A 20 2.44 19.39 2.93
N LEU A 21 2.27 19.96 1.73
CA LEU A 21 3.37 20.61 0.99
C LEU A 21 3.89 21.85 1.72
N ALA A 22 3.01 22.67 2.31
CA ALA A 22 3.41 23.81 3.11
C ALA A 22 4.16 23.39 4.40
N ALA A 23 3.73 22.29 5.04
CA ALA A 23 4.39 21.74 6.22
C ALA A 23 5.80 21.19 5.89
N ILE A 24 5.95 20.47 4.78
CA ILE A 24 7.25 19.96 4.33
C ILE A 24 8.18 21.12 3.94
N GLY A 25 7.67 22.12 3.21
CA GLY A 25 8.44 23.32 2.85
C GLY A 25 8.92 24.09 4.08
N GLY A 26 8.06 24.27 5.09
CA GLY A 26 8.45 24.89 6.36
C GLY A 26 9.54 24.11 7.10
N LEU A 27 9.45 22.78 7.12
CA LEU A 27 10.43 21.92 7.79
C LEU A 27 11.82 21.98 7.10
N LEU A 28 11.85 22.07 5.77
CA LEU A 28 13.10 22.21 5.00
C LEU A 28 13.76 23.57 5.21
N ILE A 29 13.00 24.65 5.27
CA ILE A 29 13.53 26.00 5.56
C ILE A 29 14.09 26.07 6.98
N ALA A 30 13.40 25.48 7.96
CA ALA A 30 13.90 25.38 9.33
C ALA A 30 15.20 24.58 9.40
N SER A 31 15.31 23.46 8.68
CA SER A 31 16.53 22.65 8.59
C SER A 31 17.70 23.43 7.96
N ALA A 32 17.43 24.22 6.91
CA ALA A 32 18.44 25.08 6.28
C ALA A 32 18.94 26.17 7.24
N ALA A 33 18.05 26.80 8.01
CA ALA A 33 18.42 27.81 9.00
C ALA A 33 19.32 27.23 10.10
N VAL A 34 19.02 26.02 10.58
CA VAL A 34 19.86 25.32 11.58
C VAL A 34 21.25 25.03 11.03
N ARG A 35 21.36 24.52 9.79
CA ARG A 35 22.67 24.21 9.18
C ARG A 35 23.53 25.44 8.93
N ILE A 36 22.93 26.56 8.55
CA ILE A 36 23.66 27.83 8.35
C ILE A 36 24.10 28.40 9.71
N GLY A 37 23.27 28.30 10.74
CA GLY A 37 23.59 28.77 12.09
C GLY A 37 24.69 27.98 12.79
N THR A 38 24.82 26.67 12.52
CA THR A 38 25.84 25.82 13.17
C THR A 38 27.09 25.60 12.34
N GLY A 39 27.05 25.80 11.02
CA GLY A 39 28.18 25.52 10.11
C GLY A 39 29.06 26.73 9.75
N ALA A 40 28.59 27.96 9.97
CA ALA A 40 29.30 29.18 9.55
C ALA A 40 30.37 29.66 10.55
N THR A 41 30.38 29.18 11.79
CA THR A 41 31.35 29.60 12.82
C THR A 41 32.69 28.89 12.72
N GLU A 42 32.75 27.68 12.15
CA GLU A 42 34.01 26.93 12.01
C GLU A 42 34.85 27.39 10.80
N ALA A 43 34.23 27.98 9.77
CA ALA A 43 34.92 28.39 8.55
C ALA A 43 35.63 29.76 8.64
N ILE A 44 35.22 30.64 9.58
CA ILE A 44 35.78 32.00 9.72
C ILE A 44 36.98 32.01 10.69
N ALA A 45 37.09 31.03 11.59
CA ALA A 45 38.24 30.89 12.49
C ALA A 45 39.54 30.47 11.79
N ALA A 46 39.48 30.01 10.53
CA ALA A 46 40.62 29.51 9.78
C ALA A 46 41.34 30.56 8.90
N GLN A 47 40.88 31.82 8.85
CA GLN A 47 41.40 32.84 7.91
C GLN A 47 42.06 34.08 8.55
N THR A 48 42.37 34.06 9.84
CA THR A 48 43.19 35.11 10.46
C THR A 48 44.50 34.53 10.99
N LEU A 49 45.41 34.19 10.07
CA LEU A 49 46.83 34.02 10.40
C LEU A 49 47.64 35.01 9.55
N GLU A 50 47.89 36.18 10.12
CA GLU A 50 49.13 36.93 9.84
C GLU A 50 50.32 36.08 10.36
N PRO A 51 51.44 36.01 9.64
CA PRO A 51 52.61 35.31 10.12
C PRO A 51 53.27 36.15 11.23
N PRO A 52 53.41 35.66 12.47
CA PRO A 52 54.22 36.37 13.45
C PRO A 52 55.69 36.26 13.04
N ALA A 53 56.39 37.39 13.19
CA ALA A 53 57.81 37.52 13.04
C ALA A 53 58.56 36.47 13.88
N VAL A 54 59.64 35.95 13.31
CA VAL A 54 60.57 35.01 13.96
C VAL A 54 61.30 35.76 15.08
N GLU A 55 60.75 35.72 16.28
CA GLU A 55 61.54 35.88 17.50
C GLU A 55 62.13 34.51 17.86
N THR A 56 63.45 34.42 17.77
CA THR A 56 64.25 33.34 18.36
C THR A 56 64.09 33.43 19.88
N SER A 57 63.01 32.84 20.40
CA SER A 57 62.89 32.50 21.80
C SER A 57 63.41 31.08 21.98
N ASP A 58 64.36 30.93 22.89
CA ASP A 58 64.92 29.66 23.36
C ASP A 58 63.82 28.59 23.46
N LEU A 59 63.88 27.60 22.57
CA LEU A 59 63.13 26.36 22.73
C LEU A 59 63.74 25.64 23.94
N PRO A 60 62.98 25.40 25.03
CA PRO A 60 63.42 24.46 26.04
C PRO A 60 63.64 23.10 25.37
N PRO A 61 64.56 22.27 25.87
CA PRO A 61 64.79 20.95 25.29
C PRO A 61 63.45 20.21 25.22
N GLU A 62 63.13 19.69 24.03
CA GLU A 62 62.04 18.73 23.79
C GLU A 62 62.02 17.75 24.96
N THR A 63 61.14 17.97 25.92
CA THR A 63 60.91 17.04 27.00
C THR A 63 60.31 15.83 26.32
N CYS A 64 61.13 14.79 26.15
CA CYS A 64 60.70 13.45 25.80
C CYS A 64 59.36 13.21 26.49
N THR A 65 58.30 13.05 25.69
CA THR A 65 56.92 12.85 26.16
C THR A 65 56.94 11.87 27.32
N GLY A 66 56.78 12.41 28.53
CA GLY A 66 56.87 11.61 29.73
C GLY A 66 55.70 10.63 29.74
N GLU A 67 55.87 9.50 30.42
CA GLU A 67 54.83 8.48 30.61
C GLU A 67 53.50 9.07 31.15
N ALA A 68 53.56 10.23 31.81
CA ALA A 68 52.43 11.03 32.27
C ALA A 68 51.53 11.63 31.14
N ASP A 69 52.09 11.97 29.97
CA ASP A 69 51.31 12.51 28.84
C ASP A 69 50.66 11.41 27.99
N ILE A 70 51.14 10.17 28.08
CA ILE A 70 50.64 9.02 27.31
C ILE A 70 49.42 8.37 28.00
N ALA A 71 49.39 8.36 29.34
CA ALA A 71 48.30 7.81 30.13
C ALA A 71 46.88 8.32 29.75
N PRO A 72 46.62 9.64 29.56
CA PRO A 72 45.29 10.11 29.17
C PRO A 72 44.89 9.68 27.75
N MET A 73 45.86 9.54 26.83
CA MET A 73 45.63 9.04 25.48
C MET A 73 45.20 7.57 25.51
N LEU A 74 45.90 6.73 26.29
CA LEU A 74 45.55 5.31 26.46
C LEU A 74 44.16 5.15 27.07
N ALA A 75 43.83 5.91 28.12
CA ALA A 75 42.50 5.89 28.73
C ALA A 75 41.38 6.31 27.74
N ALA A 76 41.66 7.24 26.82
CA ALA A 76 40.72 7.64 25.78
C ALA A 76 40.52 6.54 24.72
N LEU A 77 41.58 5.79 24.39
CA LEU A 77 41.51 4.62 23.51
C LEU A 77 40.71 3.48 24.14
N ASP A 78 40.97 3.14 25.40
CA ASP A 78 40.23 2.10 26.13
C ASP A 78 38.73 2.42 26.19
N LYS A 79 38.38 3.69 26.47
CA LYS A 79 36.98 4.15 26.47
C LYS A 79 36.35 4.04 25.08
N ARG A 80 37.12 4.30 24.02
CA ARG A 80 36.64 4.14 22.64
C ARG A 80 36.44 2.67 22.30
N GLU A 81 37.37 1.80 22.69
CA GLU A 81 37.29 0.36 22.47
C GLU A 81 36.08 -0.24 23.18
N ALA A 82 35.85 0.11 24.45
CA ALA A 82 34.67 -0.33 25.20
C ALA A 82 33.35 0.06 24.50
N ARG A 83 33.26 1.29 23.97
CA ARG A 83 32.08 1.76 23.22
C ARG A 83 31.91 1.05 21.87
N ILE A 84 33.01 0.68 21.20
CA ILE A 84 32.96 -0.07 19.94
C ILE A 84 32.49 -1.50 20.24
N ALA A 85 33.05 -2.14 21.27
CA ALA A 85 32.67 -3.49 21.68
C ALA A 85 31.18 -3.60 22.02
N GLU A 86 30.62 -2.63 22.76
CA GLU A 86 29.19 -2.55 23.06
C GLU A 86 28.34 -2.46 21.77
N ARG A 87 28.73 -1.58 20.83
CA ARG A 87 28.03 -1.44 19.54
C ARG A 87 28.12 -2.70 18.70
N GLU A 88 29.26 -3.39 18.70
CA GLU A 88 29.42 -4.65 17.97
C GLU A 88 28.53 -5.74 18.54
N THR A 89 28.38 -5.83 19.87
CA THR A 89 27.46 -6.78 20.50
C THR A 89 25.99 -6.47 20.15
N ASP A 90 25.62 -5.19 20.15
CA ASP A 90 24.27 -4.76 19.76
C ASP A 90 23.97 -5.08 18.29
N LEU A 91 24.90 -4.77 17.39
CA LEU A 91 24.75 -5.05 15.97
C LEU A 91 24.67 -6.55 15.69
N ARG A 92 25.49 -7.36 16.36
CA ARG A 92 25.44 -8.83 16.22
C ARG A 92 24.08 -9.37 16.64
N THR A 93 23.54 -8.88 17.75
CA THR A 93 22.20 -9.25 18.23
C THR A 93 21.12 -8.86 17.23
N ARG A 94 21.20 -7.65 16.65
CA ARG A 94 20.25 -7.18 15.64
C ARG A 94 20.31 -8.00 14.35
N ILE A 95 21.51 -8.33 13.86
CA ILE A 95 21.70 -9.15 12.66
C ILE A 95 21.07 -10.53 12.86
N GLN A 96 21.28 -11.15 14.03
CA GLN A 96 20.67 -12.43 14.34
C GLN A 96 19.14 -12.34 14.39
N ALA A 97 18.59 -11.31 15.04
CA ALA A 97 17.15 -11.09 15.09
C ALA A 97 16.53 -10.86 13.70
N LEU A 98 17.21 -10.09 12.84
CA LEU A 98 16.77 -9.83 11.46
C LEU A 98 16.78 -11.10 10.62
N SER A 99 17.84 -11.92 10.70
CA SER A 99 17.92 -13.19 9.97
C SER A 99 16.78 -14.17 10.32
N VAL A 100 16.41 -14.24 11.61
CA VAL A 100 15.24 -15.02 12.05
C VAL A 100 13.94 -14.42 11.49
N ALA A 101 13.80 -13.10 11.52
CA ALA A 101 12.62 -12.43 10.98
C ALA A 101 12.48 -12.62 9.45
N GLU A 102 13.57 -12.53 8.69
CA GLU A 102 13.62 -12.78 7.25
C GLU A 102 13.15 -14.21 6.93
N THR A 103 13.70 -15.21 7.63
CA THR A 103 13.31 -16.61 7.47
C THR A 103 11.82 -16.83 7.75
N GLU A 104 11.29 -16.18 8.79
CA GLU A 104 9.88 -16.25 9.14
C GLU A 104 8.97 -15.55 8.13
N ILE A 105 9.42 -14.44 7.55
CA ILE A 105 8.71 -13.74 6.48
C ILE A 105 8.66 -14.62 5.23
N ASP A 106 9.79 -15.17 4.80
CA ASP A 106 9.85 -16.04 3.61
C ASP A 106 8.94 -17.27 3.77
N ARG A 107 8.95 -17.88 4.96
CA ARG A 107 8.04 -18.99 5.29
C ARG A 107 6.57 -18.59 5.17
N LYS A 108 6.21 -17.41 5.68
CA LYS A 108 4.84 -16.89 5.61
C LYS A 108 4.44 -16.52 4.19
N MET A 109 5.33 -15.95 3.40
CA MET A 109 5.10 -15.63 2.00
C MET A 109 4.82 -16.90 1.19
N ALA A 110 5.65 -17.93 1.33
CA ALA A 110 5.44 -19.22 0.67
C ALA A 110 4.09 -19.85 1.08
N ALA A 111 3.74 -19.82 2.37
CA ALA A 111 2.46 -20.33 2.85
C ALA A 111 1.25 -19.54 2.30
N LEU A 112 1.38 -18.22 2.14
CA LEU A 112 0.34 -17.37 1.55
C LEU A 112 0.17 -17.64 0.06
N GLU A 113 1.26 -17.80 -0.68
CA GLU A 113 1.23 -18.14 -2.11
C GLU A 113 0.57 -19.50 -2.33
N GLU A 114 0.90 -20.51 -1.51
CA GLU A 114 0.28 -21.83 -1.55
C GLU A 114 -1.23 -21.75 -1.22
N ALA A 115 -1.60 -21.02 -0.17
CA ALA A 115 -3.00 -20.83 0.20
C ALA A 115 -3.79 -20.12 -0.90
N GLU A 116 -3.20 -19.12 -1.55
CA GLU A 116 -3.81 -18.39 -2.66
C GLU A 116 -3.99 -19.29 -3.89
N ALA A 117 -2.99 -20.11 -4.23
CA ALA A 117 -3.07 -21.08 -5.31
C ALA A 117 -4.17 -22.12 -5.05
N ASN A 118 -4.25 -22.66 -3.84
CA ASN A 118 -5.27 -23.61 -3.43
C ASN A 118 -6.68 -22.99 -3.46
N LEU A 119 -6.82 -21.74 -3.02
CA LEU A 119 -8.08 -21.02 -3.10
C LEU A 119 -8.51 -20.81 -4.56
N ARG A 120 -7.61 -20.35 -5.43
CA ARG A 120 -7.89 -20.18 -6.87
C ARG A 120 -8.29 -21.51 -7.51
N ALA A 121 -7.60 -22.59 -7.21
CA ALA A 121 -7.93 -23.92 -7.73
C ALA A 121 -9.32 -24.38 -7.26
N THR A 122 -9.65 -24.18 -5.99
CA THR A 122 -10.96 -24.53 -5.43
C THR A 122 -12.08 -23.70 -6.06
N LEU A 123 -11.87 -22.40 -6.26
CA LEU A 123 -12.83 -21.53 -6.95
C LEU A 123 -13.01 -21.93 -8.42
N ALA A 124 -11.93 -22.30 -9.12
CA ALA A 124 -12.00 -22.76 -10.50
C ALA A 124 -12.78 -24.09 -10.60
N LEU A 125 -12.55 -25.03 -9.68
CA LEU A 125 -13.29 -26.30 -9.63
C LEU A 125 -14.78 -26.07 -9.31
N ALA A 126 -15.09 -25.17 -8.36
CA ALA A 126 -16.47 -24.85 -8.01
C ALA A 126 -17.22 -24.17 -9.16
N ASN A 127 -16.55 -23.32 -9.94
CA ASN A 127 -17.19 -22.57 -11.03
C ASN A 127 -17.24 -23.37 -12.35
N GLY A 128 -16.27 -24.23 -12.64
CA GLY A 128 -16.11 -24.82 -13.98
C GLY A 128 -17.29 -25.68 -14.45
N ALA A 129 -17.69 -26.68 -13.67
CA ALA A 129 -18.76 -27.60 -14.07
C ALA A 129 -20.13 -26.91 -14.14
N ALA A 130 -20.41 -26.01 -13.20
CA ALA A 130 -21.66 -25.26 -13.18
C ALA A 130 -21.74 -24.24 -14.33
N GLU A 131 -20.64 -23.57 -14.67
CA GLU A 131 -20.63 -22.60 -15.78
C GLU A 131 -20.74 -23.29 -17.14
N GLU A 132 -20.19 -24.48 -17.35
CA GLU A 132 -20.39 -25.23 -18.60
C GLU A 132 -21.85 -25.65 -18.80
N ASP A 133 -22.50 -26.14 -17.75
CA ASP A 133 -23.93 -26.47 -17.79
C ASP A 133 -24.79 -25.22 -18.06
N LEU A 134 -24.49 -24.10 -17.40
CA LEU A 134 -25.18 -22.83 -17.63
C LEU A 134 -24.94 -22.29 -19.04
N ALA A 135 -23.73 -22.41 -19.58
CA ALA A 135 -23.42 -22.02 -20.96
C ALA A 135 -24.26 -22.83 -21.96
N ARG A 136 -24.30 -24.16 -21.80
CA ARG A 136 -25.13 -25.03 -22.64
C ARG A 136 -26.62 -24.66 -22.59
N LEU A 137 -27.17 -24.39 -21.40
CA LEU A 137 -28.56 -23.95 -21.27
C LEU A 137 -28.79 -22.56 -21.89
N THR A 138 -27.85 -21.64 -21.72
CA THR A 138 -27.90 -20.32 -22.35
C THR A 138 -27.96 -20.46 -23.87
N ASP A 139 -27.13 -21.33 -24.46
CA ASP A 139 -27.09 -21.58 -25.90
C ASP A 139 -28.39 -22.19 -26.43
N VAL A 140 -29.03 -23.10 -25.68
CA VAL A 140 -30.32 -23.67 -26.05
C VAL A 140 -31.38 -22.58 -26.18
N TYR A 141 -31.44 -21.66 -25.22
CA TYR A 141 -32.40 -20.55 -25.27
C TYR A 141 -32.03 -19.50 -26.33
N ALA A 142 -30.74 -19.21 -26.49
CA ALA A 142 -30.26 -18.23 -27.47
C ALA A 142 -30.56 -18.65 -28.91
N ASN A 143 -30.52 -19.96 -29.20
CA ASN A 143 -30.79 -20.51 -30.53
C ASN A 143 -32.29 -20.81 -30.77
N MET A 144 -33.15 -20.65 -29.76
CA MET A 144 -34.59 -20.81 -29.90
C MET A 144 -35.20 -19.61 -30.65
N LYS A 145 -36.38 -19.79 -31.25
CA LYS A 145 -37.14 -18.67 -31.83
C LYS A 145 -37.40 -17.61 -30.75
N PRO A 146 -37.07 -16.32 -30.96
CA PRO A 146 -37.16 -15.30 -29.92
C PRO A 146 -38.54 -15.19 -29.28
N LYS A 147 -39.61 -15.37 -30.06
CA LYS A 147 -40.99 -15.37 -29.56
C LYS A 147 -41.29 -16.52 -28.59
N GLN A 148 -40.71 -17.70 -28.82
CA GLN A 148 -40.88 -18.86 -27.94
C GLN A 148 -40.04 -18.71 -26.68
N ALA A 149 -38.80 -18.25 -26.82
CA ALA A 149 -37.93 -17.95 -25.70
C ALA A 149 -38.53 -16.87 -24.78
N ALA A 150 -39.06 -15.78 -25.35
CA ALA A 150 -39.70 -14.71 -24.59
C ALA A 150 -40.85 -15.22 -23.71
N ALA A 151 -41.74 -16.06 -24.25
CA ALA A 151 -42.83 -16.65 -23.46
C ALA A 151 -42.31 -17.50 -22.28
N LEU A 152 -41.20 -18.22 -22.44
CA LEU A 152 -40.56 -18.95 -21.34
C LEU A 152 -39.91 -18.03 -20.31
N PHE A 153 -39.27 -16.94 -20.75
CA PHE A 153 -38.62 -15.96 -19.88
C PHE A 153 -39.64 -15.16 -19.04
N GLU A 154 -40.88 -15.01 -19.51
CA GLU A 154 -41.95 -14.39 -18.71
C GLU A 154 -42.40 -15.24 -17.52
N GLU A 155 -42.40 -16.56 -17.68
CA GLU A 155 -42.77 -17.51 -16.61
C GLU A 155 -41.60 -17.81 -15.65
N MET A 156 -40.39 -17.37 -15.99
CA MET A 156 -39.17 -17.64 -15.25
C MET A 156 -38.97 -16.65 -14.08
N ASP A 157 -38.28 -17.09 -13.02
CA ASP A 157 -37.85 -16.18 -11.95
C ASP A 157 -36.97 -15.03 -12.53
N PRO A 158 -37.25 -13.76 -12.19
CA PRO A 158 -36.51 -12.62 -12.75
C PRO A 158 -35.00 -12.65 -12.51
N ASN A 159 -34.53 -13.23 -11.40
CA ASN A 159 -33.10 -13.35 -11.13
C ASN A 159 -32.43 -14.36 -12.05
N PHE A 160 -33.11 -15.47 -12.32
CA PHE A 160 -32.62 -16.50 -13.23
C PHE A 160 -32.65 -16.04 -14.69
N ALA A 161 -33.73 -15.36 -15.10
CA ALA A 161 -33.85 -14.76 -16.42
C ALA A 161 -32.74 -13.70 -16.68
N ALA A 162 -32.48 -12.81 -15.72
CA ALA A 162 -31.36 -11.88 -15.77
C ALA A 162 -30.01 -12.61 -15.85
N GLY A 163 -29.90 -13.73 -15.12
CA GLY A 163 -28.87 -14.77 -15.23
C GLY A 163 -28.40 -15.05 -16.65
N PHE A 164 -29.34 -15.50 -17.47
CA PHE A 164 -29.12 -15.93 -18.85
C PHE A 164 -28.96 -14.77 -19.82
N LEU A 165 -29.79 -13.72 -19.71
CA LEU A 165 -29.68 -12.55 -20.60
C LEU A 165 -28.31 -11.88 -20.49
N GLY A 166 -27.72 -11.85 -19.28
CA GLY A 166 -26.38 -11.30 -19.07
C GLY A 166 -25.23 -12.16 -19.59
N ARG A 167 -25.44 -13.47 -19.80
CA ARG A 167 -24.43 -14.40 -20.35
C ARG A 167 -24.57 -14.61 -21.87
N MET A 168 -25.72 -14.31 -22.43
CA MET A 168 -26.03 -14.48 -23.84
C MET A 168 -25.42 -13.37 -24.72
N ARG A 169 -25.27 -13.65 -26.02
CA ARG A 169 -24.89 -12.62 -27.00
C ARG A 169 -25.91 -11.47 -27.02
N PRO A 170 -25.46 -10.20 -27.13
CA PRO A 170 -26.35 -9.03 -27.02
C PRO A 170 -27.50 -9.01 -28.02
N ASP A 171 -27.30 -9.53 -29.23
CA ASP A 171 -28.31 -9.59 -30.29
C ASP A 171 -29.44 -10.56 -29.95
N ALA A 172 -29.12 -11.77 -29.47
CA ALA A 172 -30.11 -12.75 -29.04
C ALA A 172 -30.86 -12.27 -27.79
N ALA A 173 -30.16 -11.66 -26.82
CA ALA A 173 -30.78 -11.07 -25.64
C ALA A 173 -31.75 -9.94 -26.00
N ALA A 174 -31.37 -9.06 -26.93
CA ALA A 174 -32.24 -7.98 -27.41
C ALA A 174 -33.50 -8.51 -28.12
N ALA A 175 -33.35 -9.56 -28.94
CA ALA A 175 -34.48 -10.19 -29.61
C ALA A 175 -35.48 -10.82 -28.63
N ILE A 176 -34.99 -11.42 -27.54
CA ILE A 176 -35.84 -11.98 -26.48
C ILE A 176 -36.52 -10.85 -25.69
N LEU A 177 -35.77 -9.82 -25.26
CA LEU A 177 -36.33 -8.67 -24.55
C LEU A 177 -37.44 -7.96 -25.34
N ALA A 178 -37.30 -7.87 -26.66
CA ALA A 178 -38.32 -7.30 -27.55
C ALA A 178 -39.62 -8.12 -27.61
N GLY A 179 -39.56 -9.41 -27.27
CA GLY A 179 -40.73 -10.30 -27.20
C GLY A 179 -41.43 -10.31 -25.85
N LEU A 180 -40.87 -9.68 -24.81
CA LEU A 180 -41.43 -9.64 -23.46
C LEU A 180 -42.45 -8.52 -23.30
N THR A 181 -43.33 -8.67 -22.32
CA THR A 181 -44.15 -7.57 -21.81
C THR A 181 -43.25 -6.48 -21.18
N PRO A 182 -43.66 -5.19 -21.25
CA PRO A 182 -42.87 -4.08 -20.69
C PRO A 182 -42.54 -4.26 -19.21
N ARG A 183 -43.45 -4.85 -18.44
CA ARG A 183 -43.26 -5.12 -17.01
C ARG A 183 -42.18 -6.18 -16.77
N ALA A 184 -42.21 -7.29 -17.50
CA ALA A 184 -41.21 -8.34 -17.39
C ALA A 184 -39.82 -7.83 -17.80
N ALA A 185 -39.74 -7.15 -18.95
CA ALA A 185 -38.50 -6.56 -19.45
C ALA A 185 -37.87 -5.58 -18.44
N TYR A 186 -38.66 -4.70 -17.84
CA TYR A 186 -38.18 -3.78 -16.80
C TYR A 186 -37.66 -4.54 -15.57
N THR A 187 -38.44 -5.50 -15.06
CA THR A 187 -38.10 -6.26 -13.84
C THR A 187 -36.77 -7.00 -14.01
N ILE A 188 -36.60 -7.72 -15.12
CA ILE A 188 -35.38 -8.46 -15.42
C ILE A 188 -34.19 -7.50 -15.62
N SER A 189 -34.39 -6.36 -16.28
CA SER A 189 -33.33 -5.36 -16.52
C SER A 189 -32.81 -4.74 -15.22
N VAL A 190 -33.69 -4.44 -14.27
CA VAL A 190 -33.30 -3.91 -12.95
C VAL A 190 -32.46 -4.93 -12.19
N VAL A 191 -32.86 -6.20 -12.20
CA VAL A 191 -32.12 -7.28 -11.54
C VAL A 191 -30.75 -7.48 -12.19
N LEU A 192 -30.68 -7.47 -13.53
CA LEU A 192 -29.43 -7.56 -14.27
C LEU A 192 -28.46 -6.41 -13.92
N ALA A 193 -28.97 -5.18 -13.84
CA ALA A 193 -28.17 -4.02 -13.46
C ALA A 193 -27.69 -4.09 -11.99
N GLY A 194 -28.51 -4.63 -11.09
CA GLY A 194 -28.18 -4.79 -9.67
C GLY A 194 -27.11 -5.85 -9.39
N ARG A 195 -27.00 -6.87 -10.24
CA ARG A 195 -26.14 -8.05 -9.99
C ARG A 195 -24.64 -7.75 -9.87
N ASN A 196 -24.17 -6.66 -10.49
CA ASN A 196 -22.78 -6.22 -10.43
C ASN A 196 -22.56 -5.03 -9.48
N ALA A 197 -23.61 -4.56 -8.80
CA ALA A 197 -23.52 -3.42 -7.88
C ALA A 197 -22.82 -3.78 -6.56
N ASP A 198 -22.85 -5.06 -6.17
CA ASP A 198 -22.31 -5.57 -4.91
C ASP A 198 -20.85 -6.05 -4.99
N VAL A 199 -20.21 -5.95 -6.17
CA VAL A 199 -18.79 -6.28 -6.32
C VAL A 199 -17.96 -5.16 -5.67
N PRO A 200 -17.09 -5.46 -4.68
CA PRO A 200 -16.20 -4.47 -4.09
C PRO A 200 -15.38 -3.80 -5.19
N LYS A 201 -15.50 -2.47 -5.31
CA LYS A 201 -14.63 -1.67 -6.17
C LYS A 201 -13.34 -1.40 -5.42
N GLU A 202 -12.21 -1.66 -6.06
CA GLU A 202 -10.86 -1.32 -5.57
C GLU A 202 -10.72 0.15 -5.19
#